data_AF-A0A0B2NWZ8-F1
#
_entry.id   AF-A0A0B2NWZ8-F1
#
_cell.length_a   1.000
_cell.length_b   1.000
_cell.length_c   1.000
_cell.angle_alpha   90.00
_cell.angle_beta   90.00
_cell.angle_gamma   90.00
#
_symmetry.space_group_name_H-M   'P 1'
#
loop_
_entity.id
_entity.type
_entity.pdbx_description
1 polymer ?
#
loop_
_entity_poly.entity_id
_entity_poly.type
_entity_poly.pdbx_seq_one_letter_code
_entity_poly.pdbx_strand_id
1 'polypeptide(L)'
;HVKTLSLRDNNFTFLPECIKELQFLRSLDVSGCLHLQEIRGVPPNLKEFTARECISLSSSSLSMLSNQELHEAGQTMFCFPRGSIPEWFNHRSRGPSSSFWFRNEFPDNVLCLLLARVECLHLDVIPRLKMFINGKRHKITSRWGGSEVRKAKLNYTYLFDLKSAFELDDLSEVALEKEWNHVEITYAGLIETSLFKATGIHVLRQDDIRYDDPYGKRKLEHDLNS
;
A
#
# COMPACT_ATOMS: atom_id res chain seq x y z
N HIS A 1 4.37 -20.95 19.36
CA HIS A 1 4.10 -19.50 19.12
C HIS A 1 3.20 -19.35 17.91
N VAL A 2 2.13 -18.55 18.03
CA VAL A 2 1.18 -18.29 16.93
C VAL A 2 1.80 -17.28 15.96
N LYS A 3 1.90 -17.65 14.67
CA LYS A 3 2.40 -16.77 13.59
C LYS A 3 1.29 -16.20 12.73
N THR A 4 0.19 -16.94 12.61
CA THR A 4 -0.99 -16.56 11.81
C THR A 4 -2.22 -16.78 12.66
N LEU A 5 -3.08 -15.78 12.74
CA LEU A 5 -4.33 -15.81 13.48
C LEU A 5 -5.45 -15.32 12.57
N SER A 6 -6.46 -16.18 12.39
CA SER A 6 -7.69 -15.82 11.69
C SER A 6 -8.82 -15.75 12.71
N LEU A 7 -9.47 -14.59 12.76
CA LEU A 7 -10.65 -14.29 13.57
C LEU A 7 -11.80 -13.87 12.66
N ARG A 8 -11.82 -14.33 11.41
CA ARG A 8 -12.85 -13.96 10.42
C ARG A 8 -14.26 -14.24 10.92
N ASP A 9 -15.22 -13.49 10.39
CA ASP A 9 -16.66 -13.73 10.55
C ASP A 9 -17.14 -13.81 12.01
N ASN A 10 -16.40 -13.19 12.95
CA ASN A 10 -16.79 -13.13 14.35
C ASN A 10 -17.65 -11.91 14.66
N ASN A 11 -18.36 -11.97 15.79
CA ASN A 11 -19.32 -10.95 16.20
C ASN A 11 -18.82 -10.06 17.36
N PHE A 12 -17.50 -9.99 17.58
CA PHE A 12 -16.95 -9.11 18.61
C PHE A 12 -16.98 -7.65 18.17
N THR A 13 -17.08 -6.76 19.16
CA THR A 13 -17.08 -5.30 18.92
C THR A 13 -15.70 -4.68 19.08
N PHE A 14 -14.76 -5.37 19.72
CA PHE A 14 -13.39 -4.89 19.86
C PHE A 14 -12.36 -6.02 19.84
N LEU A 15 -11.15 -5.72 19.35
CA LEU A 15 -9.96 -6.53 19.60
C LEU A 15 -9.28 -6.04 20.90
N PRO A 16 -9.00 -6.95 21.85
CA PRO A 16 -8.45 -6.58 23.16
C PRO A 16 -6.96 -6.19 23.07
N GLU A 17 -6.49 -5.47 24.09
CA GLU A 17 -5.09 -5.02 24.16
C GLU A 17 -4.08 -6.17 24.26
N CYS A 18 -4.47 -7.32 24.82
CA CYS A 18 -3.61 -8.48 24.95
C CYS A 18 -3.10 -9.00 23.59
N ILE A 19 -3.69 -8.59 22.47
CA ILE A 19 -3.17 -8.89 21.13
C ILE A 19 -1.74 -8.34 20.92
N LYS A 20 -1.34 -7.28 21.64
CA LYS A 20 0.02 -6.73 21.65
C LYS A 20 1.05 -7.72 22.22
N GLU A 21 0.62 -8.65 23.06
CA GLU A 21 1.48 -9.66 23.67
C GLU A 21 1.86 -10.78 22.69
N LEU A 22 1.21 -10.85 21.53
CA LEU A 22 1.49 -11.84 20.48
C LEU A 22 2.74 -11.44 19.67
N GLN A 23 3.91 -11.46 20.32
CA GLN A 23 5.21 -11.02 19.78
C GLN A 23 5.65 -11.73 18.50
N PHE A 24 5.09 -12.90 18.21
CA PHE A 24 5.42 -13.71 17.03
C PHE A 24 4.35 -13.65 15.93
N LEU A 25 3.24 -12.94 16.16
CA LEU A 25 2.16 -12.85 15.18
C LEU A 25 2.63 -12.02 13.99
N ARG A 26 2.61 -12.64 12.82
CA ARG A 26 2.98 -12.03 11.53
C ARG A 26 1.75 -11.71 10.69
N SER A 27 0.69 -12.51 10.79
CA SER A 27 -0.55 -12.31 10.03
C SER A 27 -1.79 -12.35 10.92
N LEU A 28 -2.65 -11.34 10.79
CA LEU A 28 -3.93 -11.23 11.47
C LEU A 28 -5.05 -10.92 10.46
N ASP A 29 -6.04 -11.80 10.41
CA ASP A 29 -7.22 -11.61 9.57
C ASP A 29 -8.49 -11.53 10.43
N VAL A 30 -9.16 -10.37 10.41
CA VAL A 30 -10.45 -10.12 11.07
C VAL A 30 -11.56 -9.88 10.05
N SER A 31 -11.37 -10.28 8.79
CA SER A 31 -12.34 -10.03 7.73
C SER A 31 -13.73 -10.60 8.03
N GLY A 32 -14.77 -9.86 7.69
CA GLY A 32 -16.16 -10.26 7.95
C GLY A 32 -16.65 -9.97 9.37
N CYS A 33 -15.82 -9.40 10.26
CA CYS A 33 -16.25 -8.95 11.59
C CYS A 33 -17.07 -7.66 11.48
N LEU A 34 -18.35 -7.77 11.10
CA LEU A 34 -19.19 -6.63 10.74
C LEU A 34 -19.40 -5.64 11.89
N HIS A 35 -19.33 -6.11 13.13
CA HIS A 35 -19.57 -5.33 14.35
C HIS A 35 -18.29 -4.84 15.04
N LEU A 36 -17.11 -5.16 14.50
CA LEU A 36 -15.82 -4.71 15.02
C LEU A 36 -15.72 -3.19 14.89
N GLN A 37 -15.64 -2.51 16.03
CA GLN A 37 -15.55 -1.05 16.15
C GLN A 37 -14.14 -0.62 16.56
N GLU A 38 -13.53 -1.32 17.51
CA GLU A 38 -12.27 -0.90 18.13
C GLU A 38 -11.16 -1.94 17.96
N ILE A 39 -9.97 -1.48 17.60
CA ILE A 39 -8.75 -2.27 17.69
C ILE A 39 -7.88 -1.63 18.77
N ARG A 40 -7.76 -2.27 19.93
CA ARG A 40 -7.05 -1.68 21.08
C ARG A 40 -5.55 -1.98 21.09
N GLY A 41 -5.04 -2.57 20.02
CA GLY A 41 -3.62 -2.84 19.87
C GLY A 41 -3.25 -3.51 18.57
N VAL A 42 -1.97 -3.38 18.22
CA VAL A 42 -1.36 -4.08 17.10
C VAL A 42 -0.15 -4.85 17.62
N PRO A 43 0.01 -6.14 17.30
CA PRO A 43 1.22 -6.89 17.60
C PRO A 43 2.44 -6.20 16.99
N PRO A 44 3.57 -6.11 17.71
CA PRO A 44 4.74 -5.33 17.28
C PRO A 44 5.45 -5.89 16.03
N ASN A 45 5.21 -7.16 15.72
CA ASN A 45 5.83 -7.89 14.62
C ASN A 45 4.85 -8.19 13.48
N LEU A 46 3.67 -7.58 13.50
CA LEU A 46 2.63 -7.82 12.51
C LEU A 46 3.08 -7.29 11.16
N LYS A 47 3.01 -8.16 10.14
CA LYS A 47 3.36 -7.86 8.76
C LYS A 47 2.12 -7.81 7.90
N GLU A 48 1.16 -8.70 8.13
CA GLU A 48 -0.07 -8.76 7.35
C GLU A 48 -1.28 -8.50 8.23
N PHE A 49 -2.13 -7.57 7.83
CA PHE A 49 -3.38 -7.27 8.51
C PHE A 49 -4.51 -7.13 7.50
N THR A 50 -5.58 -7.90 7.68
CA THR A 50 -6.78 -7.78 6.82
C THR A 50 -8.02 -7.60 7.69
N ALA A 51 -8.78 -6.55 7.42
CA ALA A 51 -10.05 -6.23 8.05
C ALA A 51 -11.13 -5.97 7.00
N ARG A 52 -11.23 -6.83 5.97
CA ARG A 52 -12.25 -6.67 4.93
C ARG A 52 -13.64 -6.74 5.56
N GLU A 53 -14.59 -5.97 5.04
CA GLU A 53 -15.98 -5.95 5.54
C GLU A 53 -16.17 -5.57 7.02
N CYS A 54 -15.15 -5.06 7.71
CA CYS A 54 -15.27 -4.51 9.07
C CYS A 54 -15.87 -3.10 9.03
N ILE A 55 -17.12 -2.98 8.58
CA ILE A 55 -17.79 -1.72 8.24
C ILE A 55 -17.98 -0.76 9.44
N SER A 56 -17.97 -1.30 10.65
CA SER A 56 -18.16 -0.57 11.90
C SER A 56 -16.86 -0.01 12.52
N LEU A 57 -15.69 -0.23 11.90
CA LEU A 57 -14.42 0.26 12.43
C LEU A 57 -14.44 1.77 12.66
N SER A 58 -14.04 2.17 13.86
CA SER A 58 -13.96 3.56 14.28
C SER A 58 -12.83 4.30 13.59
N SER A 59 -12.96 5.63 13.48
CA SER A 59 -11.90 6.49 12.95
C SER A 59 -10.59 6.37 13.72
N SER A 60 -10.67 6.14 15.05
CA SER A 60 -9.50 5.90 15.90
C SER A 60 -8.75 4.63 15.47
N SER A 61 -9.46 3.53 15.24
CA SER A 61 -8.83 2.28 14.77
C SER A 61 -8.21 2.46 13.38
N LEU A 62 -8.89 3.15 12.47
CA LEU A 62 -8.39 3.43 11.12
C LEU A 62 -7.13 4.32 11.14
N SER A 63 -7.10 5.32 12.03
CA SER A 63 -5.95 6.20 12.22
C SER A 63 -4.74 5.43 12.78
N MET A 64 -4.97 4.53 13.75
CA MET A 64 -3.93 3.66 14.29
C MET A 64 -3.35 2.73 13.21
N LEU A 65 -4.21 2.14 12.38
CA LEU A 65 -3.78 1.27 11.27
C LEU A 65 -3.03 2.00 10.15
N SER A 66 -3.12 3.32 10.09
CA SER A 66 -2.45 4.17 9.09
C SER A 66 -1.29 4.99 9.68
N ASN A 67 -0.91 4.71 10.94
CA ASN A 67 0.15 5.42 11.64
C ASN A 67 1.51 5.10 11.01
N GLN A 68 2.35 6.12 10.80
CA GLN A 68 3.66 5.97 10.17
C GLN A 68 4.57 4.95 10.88
N GLU A 69 4.68 5.03 12.22
CA GLU A 69 5.54 4.19 13.05
C GLU A 69 5.26 2.70 12.86
N LEU A 70 4.01 2.34 12.59
CA LEU A 70 3.60 0.95 12.36
C LEU A 70 4.20 0.37 11.06
N HIS A 71 4.54 1.24 10.11
CA HIS A 71 5.07 0.87 8.80
C HIS A 71 6.56 1.17 8.64
N GLU A 72 7.19 1.86 9.60
CA GLU A 72 8.61 2.23 9.53
C GLU A 72 9.56 1.03 9.45
N ALA A 73 9.21 -0.08 10.09
CA ALA A 73 9.96 -1.33 10.03
C ALA A 73 9.87 -2.04 8.67
N GLY A 74 9.09 -1.49 7.73
CA GLY A 74 8.83 -2.06 6.43
C GLY A 74 8.11 -3.40 6.47
N GLN A 75 7.94 -3.98 5.29
CA GLN A 75 7.33 -5.29 5.07
C GLN A 75 5.90 -5.46 5.57
N THR A 76 5.17 -4.37 5.71
CA THR A 76 3.76 -4.41 6.09
C THR A 76 2.86 -4.52 4.86
N MET A 77 1.74 -5.22 4.97
CA MET A 77 0.68 -5.33 3.98
C MET A 77 -0.67 -5.33 4.68
N PHE A 78 -1.33 -4.17 4.64
CA PHE A 78 -2.54 -3.88 5.41
C PHE A 78 -3.70 -3.59 4.46
N CYS A 79 -4.86 -4.18 4.75
CA CYS A 79 -6.11 -3.94 4.04
C CYS A 79 -7.26 -3.71 5.01
N PHE A 80 -7.89 -2.55 4.93
CA PHE A 80 -8.98 -2.16 5.84
C PHE A 80 -9.92 -1.16 5.16
N PRO A 81 -11.16 -1.00 5.66
CA PRO A 81 -12.15 -0.14 5.02
C PRO A 81 -11.89 1.35 5.27
N ARG A 82 -12.38 2.20 4.35
CA ARG A 82 -12.64 3.63 4.59
C ARG A 82 -11.46 4.47 5.10
N GLY A 83 -10.23 4.24 4.64
CA GLY A 83 -9.11 5.12 4.96
C GLY A 83 -9.00 6.34 4.02
N SER A 84 -8.15 7.28 4.43
CA SER A 84 -7.63 8.38 3.61
C SER A 84 -6.13 8.16 3.37
N ILE A 85 -5.53 8.93 2.47
CA ILE A 85 -4.07 8.96 2.39
C ILE A 85 -3.56 9.77 3.59
N PRO A 86 -2.71 9.21 4.47
CA PRO A 86 -2.13 9.94 5.58
C PRO A 86 -1.31 11.14 5.10
N GLU A 87 -1.26 12.19 5.92
CA GLU A 87 -0.55 13.44 5.58
C GLU A 87 0.96 13.26 5.45
N TRP A 88 1.53 12.24 6.10
CA TRP A 88 2.95 11.93 6.05
C TRP A 88 3.41 11.29 4.73
N PHE A 89 2.49 10.91 3.82
CA PHE A 89 2.85 10.48 2.47
C PHE A 89 3.41 11.64 1.67
N ASN A 90 4.64 11.47 1.16
CA ASN A 90 5.30 12.53 0.39
C ASN A 90 4.61 12.81 -0.94
N HIS A 91 4.22 11.76 -1.66
CA HIS A 91 3.49 11.89 -2.91
C HIS A 91 2.06 11.38 -2.74
N ARG A 92 1.10 12.22 -3.15
CA ARG A 92 -0.34 11.95 -3.06
C ARG A 92 -0.96 12.32 -4.39
N SER A 93 -1.62 11.37 -5.02
CA SER A 93 -2.25 11.52 -6.32
C SER A 93 -3.73 11.18 -6.24
N ARG A 94 -4.56 11.97 -6.92
CA ARG A 94 -6.00 11.65 -7.13
C ARG A 94 -6.20 10.69 -8.30
N GLY A 95 -5.13 10.41 -9.05
CA GLY A 95 -5.12 9.50 -10.18
C GLY A 95 -4.79 8.06 -9.78
N PRO A 96 -4.89 7.13 -10.76
CA PRO A 96 -4.57 5.73 -10.57
C PRO A 96 -3.05 5.47 -10.55
N SER A 97 -2.24 6.50 -10.78
CA SER A 97 -0.78 6.41 -10.72
C SER A 97 -0.18 7.40 -9.74
N SER A 98 0.93 6.98 -9.18
CA SER A 98 1.85 7.77 -8.37
C SER A 98 3.25 7.52 -8.87
N SER A 99 4.13 8.51 -8.72
CA SER A 99 5.50 8.38 -9.20
C SER A 99 6.51 9.02 -8.26
N PHE A 100 7.75 8.59 -8.39
CA PHE A 100 8.90 9.18 -7.75
C PHE A 100 10.13 8.97 -8.63
N TRP A 101 11.21 9.66 -8.29
CA TRP A 101 12.50 9.56 -8.94
C TRP A 101 13.50 8.97 -7.96
N PHE A 102 14.37 8.11 -8.46
CA PHE A 102 15.50 7.58 -7.69
C PHE A 102 16.81 7.63 -8.48
N ARG A 103 17.92 7.54 -7.76
CA ARG A 103 19.27 7.37 -8.32
C ARG A 103 19.97 6.20 -7.64
N ASN A 104 21.06 5.74 -8.24
CA ASN A 104 21.90 4.67 -7.72
C ASN A 104 21.15 3.33 -7.67
N GLU A 105 20.47 3.03 -6.57
CA GLU A 105 19.80 1.75 -6.34
C GLU A 105 18.30 1.94 -6.10
N PHE A 106 17.51 0.98 -6.56
CA PHE A 106 16.07 1.01 -6.35
C PHE A 106 15.74 0.82 -4.85
N PRO A 107 14.93 1.71 -4.24
CA PRO A 107 14.62 1.70 -2.82
C PRO A 107 14.08 0.35 -2.33
N ASP A 108 14.56 -0.11 -1.17
CA ASP A 108 14.06 -1.33 -0.53
C ASP A 108 12.68 -1.15 0.08
N ASN A 109 12.41 0.02 0.65
CA ASN A 109 11.24 0.27 1.49
C ASN A 109 10.34 1.33 0.84
N VAL A 110 9.58 0.90 -0.17
CA VAL A 110 8.62 1.76 -0.88
C VAL A 110 7.22 1.45 -0.36
N LEU A 111 6.70 2.31 0.52
CA LEU A 111 5.32 2.24 0.96
C LEU A 111 4.39 2.80 -0.10
N CYS A 112 3.45 1.96 -0.52
CA CYS A 112 2.41 2.25 -1.46
C CYS A 112 1.06 2.27 -0.74
N LEU A 113 0.25 3.27 -1.05
CA LEU A 113 -1.13 3.35 -0.60
C LEU A 113 -2.06 3.44 -1.79
N LEU A 114 -3.08 2.59 -1.82
CA LEU A 114 -4.13 2.60 -2.81
C LEU A 114 -5.49 2.71 -2.12
N LEU A 115 -6.28 3.70 -2.54
CA LEU A 115 -7.69 3.83 -2.20
C LEU A 115 -8.54 3.38 -3.40
N ALA A 116 -9.25 2.27 -3.25
CA ALA A 116 -10.05 1.70 -4.32
C ALA A 116 -11.44 1.26 -3.83
N ARG A 117 -12.45 1.48 -4.67
CA ARG A 117 -13.77 0.89 -4.49
C ARG A 117 -13.82 -0.48 -5.17
N VAL A 118 -14.26 -1.49 -4.43
CA VAL A 118 -14.43 -2.85 -4.94
C VAL A 118 -15.89 -3.04 -5.32
N GLU A 119 -16.17 -3.36 -6.58
CA GLU A 119 -17.54 -3.46 -7.12
C GLU A 119 -18.04 -4.89 -7.36
N CYS A 120 -17.20 -5.92 -7.25
CA CYS A 120 -17.59 -7.33 -7.50
C CYS A 120 -17.43 -8.22 -6.25
N LEU A 121 -18.20 -9.31 -6.20
CA LEU A 121 -18.43 -10.19 -5.03
C LEU A 121 -17.63 -11.50 -4.99
N HIS A 122 -16.87 -11.88 -6.02
CA HIS A 122 -16.35 -13.26 -6.09
C HIS A 122 -14.98 -13.40 -6.76
N LEU A 123 -14.12 -12.40 -6.66
CA LEU A 123 -12.74 -12.51 -7.16
C LEU A 123 -11.75 -12.15 -6.07
N ASP A 124 -10.60 -12.80 -6.15
CA ASP A 124 -9.37 -12.40 -5.48
C ASP A 124 -9.02 -10.96 -5.85
N VAL A 125 -9.46 -10.00 -5.02
CA VAL A 125 -9.27 -8.58 -5.26
C VAL A 125 -7.86 -8.19 -4.85
N ILE A 126 -6.91 -8.54 -5.70
CA ILE A 126 -5.54 -8.03 -5.65
C ILE A 126 -5.48 -6.83 -6.59
N PRO A 127 -5.03 -5.65 -6.18
CA PRO A 127 -4.76 -4.58 -7.14
C PRO A 127 -3.76 -5.06 -8.21
N ARG A 128 -4.13 -4.97 -9.50
CA ARG A 128 -3.23 -5.26 -10.62
C ARG A 128 -2.24 -4.11 -10.78
N LEU A 129 -1.16 -4.18 -10.01
CA LEU A 129 -0.08 -3.22 -10.06
C LEU A 129 0.71 -3.38 -11.37
N LYS A 130 0.97 -2.27 -12.03
CA LYS A 130 1.93 -2.15 -13.12
C LYS A 130 2.97 -1.11 -12.71
N MET A 131 4.24 -1.43 -12.94
CA MET A 131 5.34 -0.51 -12.71
C MET A 131 6.04 -0.22 -14.01
N PHE A 132 6.40 1.04 -14.19
CA PHE A 132 7.21 1.52 -15.28
C PHE A 132 8.45 2.18 -14.70
N ILE A 133 9.60 1.90 -15.28
CA ILE A 133 10.84 2.62 -14.98
C ILE A 133 11.33 3.24 -16.28
N ASN A 134 11.50 4.57 -16.30
CA ASN A 134 11.83 5.35 -17.50
C ASN A 134 10.89 5.03 -18.68
N GLY A 135 9.60 4.81 -18.40
CA GLY A 135 8.58 4.43 -19.38
C GLY A 135 8.61 2.96 -19.83
N LYS A 136 9.64 2.18 -19.47
CA LYS A 136 9.68 0.74 -19.75
C LYS A 136 8.87 -0.02 -18.71
N ARG A 137 7.94 -0.87 -19.15
CA ARG A 137 7.14 -1.71 -18.25
C ARG A 137 7.98 -2.83 -17.65
N HIS A 138 7.92 -2.98 -16.33
CA HIS A 138 8.52 -4.09 -15.61
C HIS A 138 7.47 -5.14 -15.25
N LYS A 139 7.86 -6.41 -15.30
CA LYS A 139 7.01 -7.51 -14.85
C LYS A 139 7.00 -7.50 -13.33
N ILE A 140 5.80 -7.72 -12.80
CA ILE A 140 5.54 -7.75 -11.37
C ILE A 140 4.61 -8.91 -11.10
N THR A 141 4.95 -9.73 -10.11
CA THR A 141 4.11 -10.83 -9.64
C THR A 141 3.61 -10.51 -8.25
N SER A 142 2.30 -10.61 -8.01
CA SER A 142 1.75 -10.37 -6.68
C SER A 142 2.06 -11.54 -5.75
N ARG A 143 2.56 -11.22 -4.56
CA ARG A 143 2.65 -12.15 -3.42
C ARG A 143 1.40 -12.09 -2.55
N TRP A 144 0.52 -11.12 -2.81
CA TRP A 144 -0.73 -11.00 -2.08
C TRP A 144 -1.61 -12.20 -2.41
N GLY A 145 -1.95 -13.00 -1.39
CA GLY A 145 -3.04 -13.96 -1.50
C GLY A 145 -4.36 -13.23 -1.78
N GLY A 146 -5.08 -13.69 -2.78
CA GLY A 146 -6.43 -13.22 -3.00
C GLY A 146 -7.33 -13.50 -1.80
N SER A 147 -8.34 -12.65 -1.60
CA SER A 147 -9.35 -12.90 -0.58
C SER A 147 -10.70 -12.49 -1.12
N GLU A 148 -11.65 -13.42 -1.01
CA GLU A 148 -13.03 -13.20 -1.39
C GLU A 148 -13.65 -12.07 -0.56
N VAL A 149 -14.36 -11.16 -1.25
CA VAL A 149 -15.11 -10.08 -0.64
C VAL A 149 -16.59 -10.36 -0.84
N ARG A 150 -17.32 -10.69 0.23
CA ARG A 150 -18.76 -10.99 0.23
C ARG A 150 -19.64 -9.76 0.17
N LYS A 151 -19.08 -8.55 0.30
CA LYS A 151 -19.80 -7.28 0.12
C LYS A 151 -19.16 -6.37 -0.92
N ALA A 152 -19.84 -6.22 -2.05
CA ALA A 152 -19.48 -5.27 -3.10
C ALA A 152 -19.81 -3.82 -2.68
N LYS A 153 -19.24 -2.88 -3.43
CA LYS A 153 -19.42 -1.42 -3.34
C LYS A 153 -18.76 -0.75 -2.13
N LEU A 154 -17.82 -1.42 -1.47
CA LEU A 154 -17.05 -0.87 -0.35
C LEU A 154 -15.73 -0.22 -0.81
N ASN A 155 -15.29 0.78 -0.05
CA ASN A 155 -13.98 1.42 -0.24
C ASN A 155 -12.97 0.77 0.69
N TYR A 156 -11.85 0.37 0.12
CA TYR A 156 -10.73 -0.21 0.84
C TYR A 156 -9.48 0.64 0.68
N THR A 157 -8.69 0.62 1.73
CA THR A 157 -7.33 1.13 1.80
C THR A 157 -6.41 -0.06 1.79
N TYR A 158 -5.53 -0.08 0.79
CA TYR A 158 -4.45 -1.03 0.67
C TYR A 158 -3.17 -0.25 0.99
N LEU A 159 -2.52 -0.57 2.10
CA LEU A 159 -1.29 0.08 2.55
C LEU A 159 -0.21 -0.99 2.67
N PHE A 160 0.78 -0.96 1.78
CA PHE A 160 1.73 -2.05 1.67
C PHE A 160 3.12 -1.60 1.27
N ASP A 161 4.12 -2.34 1.72
CA ASP A 161 5.47 -2.28 1.19
C ASP A 161 5.55 -2.98 -0.17
N LEU A 162 6.11 -2.31 -1.17
CA LEU A 162 6.11 -2.76 -2.57
C LEU A 162 6.82 -4.11 -2.73
N LYS A 163 8.04 -4.25 -2.19
CA LYS A 163 8.84 -5.49 -2.30
C LYS A 163 8.26 -6.65 -1.48
N SER A 164 7.36 -6.35 -0.56
CA SER A 164 6.68 -7.37 0.26
C SER A 164 5.39 -7.85 -0.40
N ALA A 165 4.60 -6.95 -0.96
CA ALA A 165 3.37 -7.30 -1.69
C ALA A 165 3.65 -7.86 -3.08
N PHE A 166 4.81 -7.56 -3.66
CA PHE A 166 5.14 -7.94 -5.02
C PHE A 166 6.59 -8.38 -5.18
N GLU A 167 6.77 -9.37 -6.05
CA GLU A 167 8.07 -9.75 -6.59
C GLU A 167 8.35 -8.92 -7.85
N LEU A 168 9.48 -8.21 -7.83
CA LEU A 168 9.99 -7.42 -8.93
C LEU A 168 11.04 -8.26 -9.68
N ASP A 169 10.96 -8.29 -11.01
CA ASP A 169 12.07 -8.81 -11.84
C ASP A 169 13.35 -8.03 -11.54
N ASP A 170 14.52 -8.62 -11.83
CA ASP A 170 15.81 -7.99 -11.58
C ASP A 170 15.87 -6.58 -12.19
N LEU A 171 16.07 -5.58 -11.32
CA LEU A 171 16.15 -4.17 -11.67
C LEU A 171 17.61 -3.71 -11.87
N SER A 172 18.58 -4.63 -11.76
CA SER A 172 20.02 -4.36 -11.89
C SER A 172 20.39 -3.67 -13.22
N GLU A 173 19.71 -3.99 -14.32
CA GLU A 173 19.97 -3.39 -15.65
C GLU A 173 19.35 -2.00 -15.84
N VAL A 174 18.48 -1.53 -14.93
CA VAL A 174 17.65 -0.34 -15.14
C VAL A 174 18.28 0.92 -14.54
N ALA A 175 19.10 0.74 -13.51
CA ALA A 175 19.86 1.82 -12.92
C ALA A 175 21.07 2.14 -13.80
N LEU A 176 20.92 3.10 -14.73
CA LEU A 176 22.10 3.84 -15.18
C LEU A 176 22.63 4.58 -13.95
N GLU A 177 23.72 4.07 -13.36
CA GLU A 177 24.21 4.31 -11.99
C GLU A 177 24.35 5.80 -11.58
N LYS A 178 24.14 6.78 -12.47
CA LYS A 178 24.33 8.21 -12.20
C LYS A 178 23.17 9.12 -12.62
N GLU A 179 22.17 8.61 -13.34
CA GLU A 179 21.04 9.43 -13.81
C GLU A 179 19.79 9.23 -12.96
N TRP A 180 18.89 10.23 -12.97
CA TRP A 180 17.60 10.09 -12.31
C TRP A 180 16.71 9.15 -13.10
N ASN A 181 16.26 8.09 -12.45
CA ASN A 181 15.31 7.12 -12.99
C ASN A 181 13.91 7.45 -12.49
N HIS A 182 12.96 7.56 -13.41
CA HIS A 182 11.55 7.81 -13.09
C HIS A 182 10.84 6.49 -12.87
N VAL A 183 10.19 6.34 -11.72
CA VAL A 183 9.33 5.19 -11.40
C VAL A 183 7.90 5.66 -11.41
N GLU A 184 7.06 5.02 -12.22
CA GLU A 184 5.62 5.18 -12.17
C GLU A 184 4.98 3.86 -11.74
N ILE A 185 4.18 3.93 -10.67
CA ILE A 185 3.35 2.82 -10.19
C ILE A 185 1.91 3.18 -10.53
N THR A 186 1.27 2.34 -11.34
CA THR A 186 -0.12 2.50 -11.72
C THR A 186 -0.90 1.24 -11.38
N TYR A 187 -2.15 1.43 -10.98
CA TYR A 187 -3.05 0.34 -10.69
C TYR A 187 -3.99 0.19 -11.87
N ALA A 188 -3.72 -0.82 -12.70
CA ALA A 188 -4.61 -1.15 -13.79
C ALA A 188 -5.79 -1.95 -13.23
N GLY A 189 -7.01 -1.51 -13.50
CA GLY A 189 -8.24 -2.17 -13.07
C GLY A 189 -8.17 -3.69 -13.23
N LEU A 190 -8.45 -4.42 -12.14
CA LEU A 190 -8.71 -5.85 -12.25
C LEU A 190 -10.12 -6.11 -12.81
N ILE A 191 -10.98 -5.08 -12.80
CA ILE A 191 -12.37 -5.14 -13.21
C ILE A 191 -12.71 -3.78 -13.83
N GLU A 192 -13.40 -3.75 -14.96
CA GLU A 192 -13.94 -2.55 -15.63
C GLU A 192 -14.83 -1.68 -14.70
N THR A 193 -15.07 -2.10 -13.47
CA THR A 193 -15.93 -1.45 -12.47
C THR A 193 -15.21 -0.95 -11.21
N SER A 194 -13.92 -1.24 -10.99
CA SER A 194 -13.25 -0.74 -9.75
C SER A 194 -12.82 0.73 -9.90
N LEU A 195 -13.47 1.61 -9.14
CA LEU A 195 -13.17 3.04 -9.13
C LEU A 195 -11.97 3.34 -8.23
N PHE A 196 -10.83 3.65 -8.85
CA PHE A 196 -9.68 4.25 -8.18
C PHE A 196 -10.06 5.61 -7.63
N LYS A 197 -9.67 5.89 -6.39
CA LYS A 197 -9.94 7.18 -5.74
C LYS A 197 -8.69 8.02 -5.57
N ALA A 198 -7.62 7.39 -5.13
CA ALA A 198 -6.35 8.05 -4.88
C ALA A 198 -5.25 7.01 -4.70
N THR A 199 -4.01 7.44 -4.90
CA THR A 199 -2.80 6.67 -4.67
C THR A 199 -1.77 7.51 -3.93
N GLY A 200 -0.89 6.87 -3.16
CA GLY A 200 0.20 7.52 -2.46
C GLY A 200 1.46 6.69 -2.49
N ILE A 201 2.60 7.37 -2.50
CA ILE A 201 3.92 6.75 -2.36
C ILE A 201 4.71 7.48 -1.28
N HIS A 202 5.40 6.69 -0.46
CA HIS A 202 6.37 7.14 0.51
C HIS A 202 7.57 6.19 0.50
N VAL A 203 8.77 6.71 0.26
CA VAL A 203 10.01 5.95 0.38
C VAL A 203 10.61 6.20 1.75
N LEU A 204 10.81 5.13 2.53
CA LEU A 204 11.38 5.21 3.87
C LEU A 204 12.88 5.49 3.80
N ARG A 205 13.27 6.71 4.20
CA ARG A 205 14.65 7.16 4.46
C ARG A 205 15.68 6.77 3.39
N GLN A 206 15.78 7.58 2.34
CA GLN A 206 16.86 7.49 1.35
C GLN A 206 17.11 8.87 0.71
N ASP A 207 18.39 9.29 0.64
CA ASP A 207 18.77 10.63 0.17
C ASP A 207 18.60 10.80 -1.35
N ASP A 208 18.64 9.69 -2.09
CA ASP A 208 18.56 9.65 -3.55
C ASP A 208 17.12 9.53 -4.06
N ILE A 209 16.16 10.20 -3.41
CA ILE A 209 14.74 10.17 -3.78
C ILE A 209 14.20 11.57 -4.01
N ARG A 210 13.37 11.73 -5.05
CA ARG A 210 12.62 12.96 -5.33
C ARG A 210 11.20 12.67 -5.80
N TYR A 211 10.30 13.61 -5.56
CA TYR A 211 8.91 13.52 -6.01
C TYR A 211 8.56 14.55 -7.09
N ASP A 212 9.48 15.48 -7.37
CA ASP A 212 9.40 16.46 -8.44
C ASP A 212 10.37 16.11 -9.58
N ASP A 213 10.07 16.58 -10.80
CA ASP A 213 10.93 16.39 -11.97
C ASP A 213 12.32 17.03 -11.77
N PRO A 214 13.40 16.24 -11.71
CA PRO A 214 14.74 16.77 -11.49
C PRO A 214 15.31 17.52 -12.71
N TYR A 215 14.73 17.37 -13.89
CA TYR A 215 15.15 18.04 -15.13
C TYR A 215 14.33 19.30 -15.44
N GLY A 216 13.23 19.54 -14.72
CA GLY A 216 12.30 20.65 -14.96
C GLY A 216 12.94 22.05 -14.93
N LYS A 217 14.03 22.25 -14.18
CA LYS A 217 14.76 23.54 -14.15
C LYS A 217 15.58 23.83 -15.41
N ARG A 218 15.99 22.81 -16.18
CA ARG A 218 16.83 23.01 -17.39
C ARG A 218 16.03 23.49 -18.61
N LYS A 219 14.72 23.26 -18.65
CA LYS A 219 13.87 23.73 -19.77
C LYS A 219 13.72 25.25 -19.79
N LEU A 220 13.57 25.89 -18.63
CA LEU A 220 13.42 27.34 -18.52
C LEU A 220 14.67 28.12 -18.98
N GLU A 221 15.87 27.58 -18.77
CA GLU A 221 17.11 28.23 -19.22
C GLU A 221 17.35 28.06 -20.74
N HIS A 222 16.79 27.02 -21.36
CA HIS A 222 16.89 26.84 -22.81
C HIS A 222 15.86 27.70 -23.57
N ASP A 223 14.70 27.95 -22.96
CA ASP A 223 13.64 28.80 -23.53
C ASP A 223 13.92 30.31 -23.34
N LEU A 224 14.76 30.69 -22.38
CA LEU A 224 15.22 32.08 -22.19
C LEU A 224 16.46 32.43 -23.02
N ASN A 225 17.13 31.42 -23.61
CA ASN A 225 18.32 31.57 -24.44
C ASN A 225 18.10 31.16 -25.91
N SER A 226 16.86 30.96 -26.35
CA SER A 226 16.48 30.71 -27.76
C SER A 226 15.83 31.93 -28.40
#